data_AF-A0AAJ8KR92-F1
#
_entry.id   AF-A0AAJ8KR92-F1
#
_cell.length_a   1.000
_cell.length_b   1.000
_cell.length_c   1.000
_cell.angle_alpha   90.00
_cell.angle_beta   90.00
_cell.angle_gamma   90.00
#
_symmetry.space_group_name_H-M   'P 1'
#
loop_
_entity.id
_entity.type
_entity.pdbx_description
1 polymer ?
#
loop_
_entity_poly.entity_id
_entity_poly.type
_entity_poly.pdbx_seq_one_letter_code
_entity_poly.pdbx_strand_id
1 'polypeptide(L)'
;MHLRVEDVRVNDDNDAFCTNFQYKVEQGSAVFDHYGLELAKLAFLPPEVMLRAREVAVRLSELVREGRDSTASHALVKRRKILFELRDKLAYLIKHSLADNESLAKHLKNMQDEMYEELRTTLHM
;
A
#
# COMPACT_ATOMS: atom_id res chain seq x y z
N MET A 1 -3.84 -4.40 -13.09
CA MET A 1 -4.21 -5.42 -14.09
C MET A 1 -2.95 -6.24 -14.33
N HIS A 2 -2.95 -7.51 -13.97
CA HIS A 2 -1.81 -8.41 -14.17
C HIS A 2 -2.29 -9.76 -14.74
N LEU A 3 -1.38 -10.54 -15.31
CA LEU A 3 -1.67 -11.92 -15.68
C LEU A 3 -1.68 -12.80 -14.44
N ARG A 4 -2.63 -13.74 -14.37
CA ARG A 4 -2.73 -14.75 -13.34
C ARG A 4 -1.66 -15.81 -13.55
N VAL A 5 -0.88 -16.07 -12.50
CA VAL A 5 0.25 -16.99 -12.52
C VAL A 5 0.10 -17.95 -11.35
N GLU A 6 0.31 -19.23 -11.59
CA GLU A 6 0.42 -20.25 -10.55
C GLU A 6 1.87 -20.70 -10.44
N ASP A 7 2.41 -20.64 -9.23
CA ASP A 7 3.72 -21.22 -8.91
C ASP A 7 3.54 -22.74 -8.83
N VAL A 8 4.09 -23.44 -9.82
CA VAL A 8 4.19 -24.91 -9.79
C VAL A 8 5.57 -25.22 -9.25
N ARG A 9 5.70 -25.18 -7.93
CA ARG A 9 6.87 -25.74 -7.26
C ARG A 9 6.86 -27.24 -7.48
N VAL A 10 7.62 -27.68 -8.46
CA VAL A 10 7.89 -29.10 -8.65
C VAL A 10 8.75 -29.51 -7.45
N ASN A 11 8.17 -30.27 -6.52
CA ASN A 11 8.90 -30.97 -5.45
C ASN A 11 9.63 -32.16 -6.08
N ASP A 12 10.63 -31.89 -6.91
CA ASP A 12 11.49 -32.92 -7.48
C ASP A 12 12.93 -32.43 -7.35
N ASP A 13 13.86 -33.32 -7.05
CA ASP A 13 15.26 -33.06 -6.65
C ASP A 13 16.12 -32.32 -7.72
N ASN A 14 15.50 -31.84 -8.80
CA ASN A 14 16.11 -31.01 -9.82
C ASN A 14 15.77 -29.53 -9.59
N ASP A 15 16.79 -28.69 -9.52
CA ASP A 15 16.74 -27.23 -9.34
C ASP A 15 16.14 -26.46 -10.55
N ALA A 16 15.26 -27.13 -11.31
CA ALA A 16 14.65 -26.62 -12.52
C ALA A 16 13.44 -25.73 -12.20
N PHE A 17 13.53 -24.45 -12.55
CA PHE A 17 12.44 -23.50 -12.42
C PHE A 17 11.29 -23.83 -13.39
N CYS A 18 10.07 -23.99 -12.88
CA CYS A 18 8.85 -24.22 -13.66
C CYS A 18 7.76 -23.21 -13.22
N THR A 19 7.02 -22.64 -14.16
CA THR A 19 5.92 -21.70 -13.89
C THR A 19 4.79 -21.95 -14.88
N ASN A 20 3.54 -21.96 -14.41
CA ASN A 20 2.36 -22.12 -15.25
C ASN A 20 1.61 -20.78 -15.41
N PHE A 21 1.42 -20.37 -16.67
CA PHE A 21 0.68 -19.15 -17.01
C PHE A 21 -0.77 -19.51 -17.30
N GLN A 22 -1.72 -18.88 -16.61
CA GLN A 22 -3.14 -19.14 -16.84
C GLN A 22 -3.73 -18.27 -17.96
N TYR A 23 -2.95 -17.34 -18.50
CA TYR A 23 -3.35 -16.39 -19.56
C TYR A 23 -4.64 -15.62 -19.26
N LYS A 24 -4.97 -15.46 -17.98
CA LYS A 24 -6.15 -14.73 -17.50
C LYS A 24 -5.72 -13.40 -16.89
N VAL A 25 -6.44 -12.34 -17.20
CA VAL A 25 -6.21 -11.02 -16.59
C VAL A 25 -6.95 -10.93 -15.25
N GLU A 26 -6.24 -10.50 -14.22
CA GLU A 26 -6.79 -10.19 -12.90
C GLU A 26 -6.67 -8.71 -12.56
N GLN A 27 -7.66 -8.23 -11.79
CA GLN A 27 -7.71 -6.86 -11.31
C GLN A 27 -6.96 -6.78 -9.98
N GLY A 28 -6.06 -5.81 -9.87
CA GLY A 28 -5.19 -5.64 -8.70
C GLY A 28 -3.71 -5.54 -9.05
N SER A 29 -2.89 -5.55 -8.00
CA SER A 29 -1.44 -5.71 -8.08
C SER A 29 -1.10 -7.21 -8.19
N ALA A 30 -0.05 -7.54 -8.93
CA ALA A 30 0.43 -8.92 -8.99
C ALA A 30 0.78 -9.42 -7.58
N VAL A 31 0.48 -10.70 -7.33
CA VAL A 31 0.75 -11.37 -6.04
C VAL A 31 2.26 -11.58 -5.84
N PHE A 32 3.02 -11.66 -6.93
CA PHE A 32 4.47 -11.89 -6.89
C PHE A 32 5.24 -10.59 -7.04
N ASP A 33 5.97 -10.23 -5.98
CA ASP A 33 6.96 -9.17 -6.04
C ASP A 33 8.09 -9.56 -6.98
N HIS A 34 8.53 -8.58 -7.79
CA HIS A 34 9.63 -8.76 -8.74
C HIS A 34 9.47 -9.94 -9.70
N TYR A 35 8.25 -10.23 -10.16
CA TYR A 35 7.94 -11.35 -11.06
C TYR A 35 8.86 -11.46 -12.29
N GLY A 36 9.35 -10.35 -12.83
CA GLY A 36 10.33 -10.35 -13.92
C GLY A 36 11.66 -11.06 -13.58
N LEU A 37 12.10 -11.05 -12.32
CA LEU A 37 13.28 -11.80 -11.86
C LEU A 37 13.03 -13.30 -11.80
N GLU A 38 11.81 -13.72 -11.46
CA GLU A 38 11.44 -15.13 -11.48
C GLU A 38 11.40 -15.65 -12.93
N LEU A 39 10.85 -14.86 -13.85
CA LEU A 39 10.90 -15.17 -15.29
C LEU A 39 12.33 -15.19 -15.85
N ALA A 40 13.21 -14.32 -15.37
CA ALA A 40 14.58 -14.24 -15.83
C ALA A 40 15.38 -15.53 -15.58
N LYS A 41 14.94 -16.39 -14.65
CA LYS A 41 15.51 -17.74 -14.45
C LYS A 41 15.39 -18.63 -15.69
N LEU A 42 14.33 -18.45 -16.49
CA LEU A 42 14.14 -19.16 -17.76
C LEU A 42 15.12 -18.71 -18.86
N ALA A 43 15.71 -17.52 -18.71
CA ALA A 43 16.60 -16.94 -19.71
C ALA A 43 18.07 -17.35 -19.53
N PHE A 44 18.37 -18.26 -18.59
CA PHE A 44 19.74 -18.77 -18.31
C PHE A 44 20.78 -17.66 -18.14
N LEU A 45 20.41 -16.57 -17.45
CA LEU A 45 21.32 -15.47 -17.17
C LEU A 45 22.40 -15.89 -16.14
N PRO A 46 23.62 -15.32 -16.22
CA PRO A 46 24.66 -15.61 -15.24
C PRO A 46 24.22 -15.30 -13.79
N PRO A 47 24.62 -16.11 -12.80
CA PRO A 47 24.25 -15.90 -11.40
C PRO A 47 24.57 -14.49 -10.86
N GLU A 48 25.67 -13.89 -11.31
CA GLU A 48 26.11 -12.56 -10.90
C GLU A 48 25.14 -11.48 -11.40
N VAL A 49 24.58 -11.66 -12.60
CA VAL A 49 23.57 -10.77 -13.17
C VAL A 49 22.26 -10.91 -12.40
N MET A 50 21.86 -12.13 -12.08
CA MET A 50 20.65 -12.40 -11.29
C MET A 50 20.74 -11.81 -9.88
N LEU A 51 21.91 -11.92 -9.23
CA LEU A 51 22.18 -11.32 -7.93
C LEU A 51 22.07 -9.79 -8.00
N ARG A 52 22.76 -9.17 -8.96
CA ARG A 52 22.74 -7.72 -9.09
C ARG A 52 21.35 -7.18 -9.43
N ALA A 53 20.62 -7.88 -10.29
CA ALA A 53 19.25 -7.51 -10.65
C ALA A 53 18.33 -7.56 -9.43
N ARG A 54 18.49 -8.55 -8.54
CA ARG A 54 17.75 -8.63 -7.27
C ARG A 54 18.05 -7.45 -6.35
N GLU A 55 19.32 -7.10 -6.16
CA GLU A 55 19.72 -5.94 -5.34
C GLU A 55 19.10 -4.63 -5.85
N VAL A 56 19.17 -4.40 -7.16
CA VAL A 56 18.61 -3.20 -7.78
C VAL A 56 17.09 -3.17 -7.66
N ALA A 57 16.42 -4.30 -7.88
CA ALA A 57 14.97 -4.40 -7.78
C ALA A 57 14.49 -4.09 -6.36
N VAL A 58 15.14 -4.67 -5.33
CA VAL A 58 14.83 -4.38 -3.91
C VAL A 58 15.02 -2.90 -3.61
N ARG A 59 16.18 -2.32 -4.00
CA ARG A 59 16.46 -0.90 -3.78
C ARG A 59 15.45 0.02 -4.45
N LEU A 60 15.00 -0.31 -5.66
CA LEU A 60 13.97 0.46 -6.35
C LEU A 60 12.61 0.37 -5.63
N SER A 61 12.23 -0.80 -5.14
CA SER A 61 11.02 -0.96 -4.33
C SER A 61 11.08 -0.14 -3.05
N GLU A 62 12.22 -0.10 -2.37
CA GLU A 62 12.44 0.74 -1.20
C GLU A 62 12.32 2.23 -1.53
N LEU A 63 12.98 2.69 -2.59
CA LEU A 63 12.89 4.09 -3.04
C LEU A 63 11.46 4.49 -3.44
N VAL A 64 10.71 3.60 -4.09
CA VAL A 64 9.30 3.86 -4.42
C VAL A 64 8.45 3.93 -3.16
N ARG A 65 8.71 3.08 -2.16
CA ARG A 65 8.03 3.12 -0.87
C ARG A 65 8.32 4.44 -0.14
N GLU A 66 9.59 4.82 -0.05
CA GLU A 66 10.04 6.07 0.58
C GLU A 66 9.50 7.31 -0.14
N GLY A 67 9.57 7.32 -1.47
CA GLY A 67 9.08 8.42 -2.29
C GLY A 67 7.56 8.54 -2.28
N ARG A 68 6.82 7.43 -2.15
CA ARG A 68 5.38 7.48 -1.90
C ARG A 68 5.12 8.23 -0.60
N ASP A 69 5.79 7.85 0.48
CA ASP A 69 5.57 8.48 1.78
C ASP A 69 5.99 9.96 1.85
N SER A 70 6.96 10.39 1.03
CA SER A 70 7.51 11.76 1.04
C SER A 70 6.87 12.73 0.04
N THR A 71 5.88 12.30 -0.76
CA THR A 71 5.31 13.18 -1.80
C THR A 71 4.21 14.10 -1.27
N ALA A 72 4.20 15.35 -1.74
CA ALA A 72 3.14 16.32 -1.48
C ALA A 72 1.73 15.78 -1.86
N SER A 73 1.67 14.86 -2.83
CA SER A 73 0.44 14.14 -3.19
C SER A 73 -0.08 13.26 -2.04
N HIS A 74 0.81 12.53 -1.35
CA HIS A 74 0.43 11.73 -0.17
C HIS A 74 -0.03 12.60 1.00
N ALA A 75 0.61 13.74 1.25
CA ALA A 75 0.15 14.71 2.25
C ALA A 75 -1.26 15.21 1.93
N LEU A 76 -1.54 15.53 0.67
CA LEU A 76 -2.86 15.96 0.22
C LEU A 76 -3.92 14.85 0.35
N VAL A 77 -3.59 13.60 0.00
CA VAL A 77 -4.49 12.46 0.17
C VAL A 77 -4.78 12.21 1.65
N LYS A 78 -3.77 12.26 2.54
CA LYS A 78 -3.96 12.15 3.99
C LYS A 78 -4.90 13.25 4.52
N ARG A 79 -4.69 14.52 4.13
CA ARG A 79 -5.58 15.63 4.53
C ARG A 79 -7.03 15.39 4.12
N ARG A 80 -7.26 14.95 2.87
CA ARG A 80 -8.62 14.64 2.38
C ARG A 80 -9.26 13.52 3.19
N LYS A 81 -8.49 12.49 3.55
CA LYS A 81 -8.96 11.38 4.39
C LYS A 81 -9.39 11.88 5.77
N ILE A 82 -8.57 12.67 6.45
CA ILE A 82 -8.88 13.25 7.77
C ILE A 82 -10.20 14.06 7.72
N LEU A 83 -10.35 14.93 6.71
CA LEU A 83 -11.58 15.72 6.55
C LEU A 83 -12.82 14.85 6.27
N PHE A 84 -12.66 13.77 5.51
CA PHE A 84 -13.74 12.84 5.22
C PHE A 84 -14.19 12.08 6.48
N GLU A 85 -13.23 11.60 7.27
CA GLU A 85 -13.51 10.93 8.54
C GLU A 85 -14.19 11.88 9.55
N LEU A 86 -13.75 13.13 9.63
CA LEU A 86 -14.40 14.15 10.46
C LEU A 86 -15.86 14.35 10.05
N ARG A 87 -16.13 14.51 8.74
CA ARG A 87 -17.50 14.64 8.25
C ARG A 87 -18.35 13.44 8.67
N ASP A 88 -17.83 12.22 8.56
CA ASP A 88 -18.57 11.02 8.93
C ASP A 88 -18.85 10.94 10.43
N LYS A 89 -17.88 11.28 11.28
CA LYS A 89 -18.06 11.38 12.73
C LYS A 89 -19.13 12.41 13.10
N LEU A 90 -19.11 13.59 12.46
CA LEU A 90 -20.13 14.63 12.68
C LEU A 90 -21.51 14.19 12.19
N ALA A 91 -21.60 13.58 11.02
CA ALA A 91 -22.86 13.05 10.48
C ALA A 91 -23.44 11.94 11.37
N TYR A 92 -22.58 11.10 11.94
CA TYR A 92 -22.96 10.09 12.91
C TYR A 92 -23.51 10.73 14.20
N LEU A 93 -22.83 11.74 14.75
CA LEU A 93 -23.29 12.47 15.93
C LEU A 93 -24.66 13.12 15.72
N ILE A 94 -24.91 13.74 14.57
CA ILE A 94 -26.22 14.33 14.26
C ILE A 94 -27.34 13.29 14.32
N LYS A 95 -27.08 12.05 13.87
CA LYS A 95 -28.07 10.99 13.79
C LYS A 95 -28.28 10.22 15.09
N HIS A 96 -27.24 10.13 15.94
CA HIS A 96 -27.21 9.20 17.06
C HIS A 96 -26.93 9.85 18.42
N SER A 97 -26.67 11.16 18.49
CA SER A 97 -26.39 11.83 19.75
C SER A 97 -27.67 11.98 20.58
N LEU A 98 -27.67 11.33 21.75
CA LEU A 98 -28.60 11.58 22.86
C LEU A 98 -27.91 12.34 24.01
N ALA A 99 -26.73 12.90 23.74
CA ALA A 99 -25.90 13.58 24.72
C ALA A 99 -26.49 14.94 25.12
N ASP A 100 -26.32 15.32 26.38
CA ASP A 100 -26.59 16.67 26.86
C ASP A 100 -25.67 17.70 26.19
N ASN A 101 -26.10 18.96 26.16
CA ASN A 101 -25.38 20.02 25.45
C ASN A 101 -23.94 20.21 25.94
N GLU A 102 -23.67 19.99 27.23
CA GLU A 102 -22.35 20.19 27.82
C GLU A 102 -21.39 19.07 27.42
N SER A 103 -21.83 17.81 27.51
CA SER A 103 -21.02 16.67 27.06
C SER A 103 -20.82 16.68 25.54
N LEU A 104 -21.82 17.10 24.75
CA LEU A 104 -21.68 17.27 23.31
C LEU A 104 -20.65 18.34 22.96
N ALA A 105 -20.69 19.51 23.62
CA ALA A 105 -19.73 20.59 23.40
C ALA A 105 -18.30 20.14 23.72
N LYS A 106 -18.11 19.41 24.82
CA LYS A 106 -16.81 18.84 25.21
C LYS A 106 -16.32 17.80 24.18
N HIS A 107 -17.21 16.94 23.69
CA HIS A 107 -16.87 15.93 22.70
C HIS A 107 -16.47 16.56 21.36
N LEU A 108 -17.21 17.57 20.89
CA LEU A 108 -16.87 18.32 19.68
C LEU A 108 -15.53 19.04 19.82
N LYS A 109 -15.23 19.58 21.00
CA LYS A 109 -13.95 20.26 21.25
C LYS A 109 -12.77 19.29 21.17
N ASN A 110 -12.88 18.13 21.82
CA ASN A 110 -11.85 17.09 21.74
C ASN A 110 -11.63 16.62 20.30
N MET A 111 -12.71 16.40 19.55
CA MET A 111 -12.63 16.00 18.14
C MET A 111 -11.95 17.06 17.27
N GLN A 112 -12.20 18.35 17.53
CA GLN A 112 -11.53 19.46 16.85
C GLN A 112 -10.03 19.47 17.16
N ASP A 113 -9.65 19.26 18.43
CA ASP A 113 -8.26 19.31 18.85
C ASP A 113 -7.46 18.11 18.29
N GLU A 114 -8.05 16.91 18.29
CA GLU A 114 -7.49 15.72 17.61
C GLU A 114 -7.27 15.97 16.11
N MET A 115 -8.29 16.51 15.43
CA MET A 115 -8.18 16.84 14.00
C MET A 115 -7.10 17.89 13.73
N TYR A 116 -6.96 18.89 14.59
CA TYR A 116 -5.95 19.93 14.43
C TYR A 116 -4.53 19.35 14.50
N GLU A 117 -4.26 18.47 15.48
CA GLU A 117 -2.96 17.82 15.58
C GLU A 117 -2.70 16.88 14.39
N GLU A 118 -3.69 16.09 13.97
CA GLU A 118 -3.53 15.23 12.78
C GLU A 118 -3.25 16.06 11.52
N LEU A 119 -3.99 17.14 11.26
CA LEU A 119 -3.72 18.00 10.11
C LEU A 119 -2.35 18.69 10.21
N ARG A 120 -1.92 19.10 11.41
CA ARG A 120 -0.61 19.71 11.63
C ARG A 120 0.53 18.74 11.31
N THR A 121 0.41 17.47 11.70
CA THR A 121 1.41 16.46 11.34
C THR A 121 1.52 16.24 9.83
N THR A 122 0.43 16.37 9.06
CA THR A 122 0.47 16.31 7.58
C THR A 122 1.12 17.53 6.93
N LEU A 123 1.43 18.59 7.68
CA LEU A 123 2.10 19.81 7.18
C LEU A 123 3.62 19.78 7.37
N HIS A 124 4.10 18.96 8.30
CA HIS A 124 5.52 18.82 8.66
C HIS A 124 6.17 17.52 8.18
N MET A 125 5.45 16.69 7.43
CA MET A 125 6.00 15.58 6.62
C MET A 125 6.41 16.09 5.24
#